data_AF-A0A2P4S556-F1
#
_entry.id   AF-A0A2P4S556-F1
#
_cell.length_a   1.000
_cell.length_b   1.000
_cell.length_c   1.000
_cell.angle_alpha   90.00
_cell.angle_beta   90.00
_cell.angle_gamma   90.00
#
_symmetry.space_group_name_H-M   'P 1'
#
loop_
_entity.id
_entity.type
_entity.pdbx_description
1 polymer ?
#
loop_
_entity_poly.entity_id
_entity_poly.type
_entity_poly.pdbx_seq_one_letter_code
_entity_poly.pdbx_strand_id
1 'polypeptide(L)' 'QFAENETNEVNFREIPSHVLSKVCMYFTYKVRYTNSSTEIPEFPIAPEIALELLMAANFLDC' A
#
# COMPACT_ATOMS: atom_id res chain seq x y z
N GLN A 1 6.28 -13.09 -19.37
CA GLN A 1 5.23 -12.99 -18.34
C GLN A 1 5.94 -13.14 -17.00
N PHE A 2 5.58 -12.35 -16.00
CA PHE A 2 6.19 -12.44 -14.67
C PHE A 2 5.71 -13.72 -13.97
N ALA A 3 6.59 -14.40 -13.23
CA ALA A 3 6.25 -15.66 -12.54
C ALA A 3 5.15 -15.43 -11.49
N GLU A 4 5.10 -14.22 -10.93
CA GLU A 4 4.11 -13.72 -9.98
C GLU A 4 2.68 -13.78 -10.53
N ASN A 5 2.48 -13.72 -11.85
CA ASN A 5 1.16 -13.86 -12.44
C ASN A 5 0.62 -15.29 -12.39
N GLU A 6 1.50 -16.30 -12.33
CA GLU A 6 1.10 -17.70 -12.25
C GLU A 6 0.72 -18.09 -10.82
N THR A 7 1.47 -17.58 -9.83
CA THR A 7 1.26 -17.87 -8.41
C THR A 7 0.29 -16.90 -7.73
N ASN A 8 0.04 -15.72 -8.33
CA ASN A 8 -0.60 -14.57 -7.68
C ASN A 8 0.12 -14.15 -6.38
N GLU A 9 1.43 -14.32 -6.32
CA GLU A 9 2.25 -13.98 -5.15
C GLU A 9 3.41 -13.07 -5.55
N VAL A 10 3.64 -12.01 -4.77
CA VAL A 10 4.77 -11.09 -4.92
C VAL A 10 5.54 -11.04 -3.60
N ASN A 11 6.85 -11.25 -3.65
CA ASN A 11 7.71 -11.25 -2.47
C ASN A 11 8.60 -10.00 -2.42
N PHE A 12 8.29 -9.09 -1.51
CA PHE A 12 9.11 -7.89 -1.28
C PHE A 12 10.20 -8.16 -0.24
N ARG A 13 11.46 -8.08 -0.66
CA ARG A 13 12.63 -8.28 0.23
C ARG A 13 13.11 -7.01 0.94
N GLU A 14 12.80 -5.85 0.36
CA GLU A 14 13.32 -4.55 0.80
C GLU A 14 12.28 -3.73 1.57
N ILE A 15 11.00 -4.12 1.51
CA ILE A 15 9.92 -3.43 2.23
C ILE A 15 9.67 -4.14 3.56
N PRO A 16 9.83 -3.46 4.71
CA PRO A 16 9.51 -4.04 6.01
C PRO A 16 8.05 -4.48 6.10
N SER A 17 7.78 -5.58 6.82
CA SER A 17 6.43 -6.17 6.91
C SER A 17 5.37 -5.21 7.45
N HIS A 18 5.72 -4.39 8.45
CA HIS A 18 4.82 -3.41 9.05
C HIS A 18 4.47 -2.25 8.10
N VAL A 19 5.40 -1.87 7.21
CA VAL A 19 5.17 -0.89 6.13
C VAL A 19 4.30 -1.50 5.03
N LEU A 20 4.63 -2.71 4.58
CA LEU A 20 3.87 -3.42 3.55
C LEU A 20 2.42 -3.66 3.99
N SER A 21 2.19 -3.99 5.26
CA SER A 21 0.84 -4.10 5.83
C SER A 21 0.04 -2.81 5.65
N LYS A 22 0.67 -1.65 5.88
CA LYS A 22 0.02 -0.34 5.69
C LYS A 22 -0.22 0.00 4.22
N VAL A 23 0.66 -0.39 3.31
CA VAL A 23 0.43 -0.28 1.86
C VAL A 23 -0.80 -1.09 1.44
N CYS A 24 -0.93 -2.35 1.89
CA CYS A 24 -2.10 -3.17 1.59
C CYS A 24 -3.40 -2.57 2.13
N MET A 25 -3.36 -1.99 3.35
CA MET A 25 -4.50 -1.24 3.89
C MET A 25 -4.85 -0.04 3.02
N TYR A 26 -3.86 0.71 2.54
CA TYR A 26 -4.07 1.84 1.64
C TYR A 26 -4.69 1.41 0.32
N PHE A 27 -4.27 0.29 -0.27
CA PHE A 27 -4.89 -0.20 -1.51
C PHE A 27 -6.37 -0.53 -1.34
N THR A 28 -6.73 -1.16 -0.22
CA THR A 28 -8.13 -1.43 0.10
C THR A 28 -8.92 -0.14 0.30
N TYR A 29 -8.34 0.81 1.05
CA TYR A 29 -8.91 2.15 1.24
C TYR A 29 -9.10 2.88 -0.09
N LYS A 30 -8.08 2.93 -0.96
CA LYS A 30 -8.11 3.55 -2.28
C LYS A 30 -9.27 2.97 -3.10
N VAL A 31 -9.32 1.65 -3.29
CA VAL A 31 -10.40 0.98 -4.03
C VAL A 31 -11.78 1.31 -3.45
N ARG A 32 -11.91 1.31 -2.11
CA ARG A 32 -13.18 1.61 -1.43
C ARG A 32 -13.66 3.04 -1.67
N TYR A 33 -12.75 3.99 -1.88
CA TYR A 33 -13.06 5.42 -1.93
C TYR A 33 -12.85 6.11 -3.29
N THR A 34 -12.19 5.48 -4.29
CA THR A 34 -11.90 6.06 -5.61
C THR A 34 -13.13 6.67 -6.31
N ASN A 35 -14.33 6.15 -6.07
CA ASN A 35 -15.59 6.65 -6.65
C ASN A 35 -16.68 6.89 -5.59
N SER A 36 -16.28 7.13 -4.34
CA SER A 36 -17.24 7.31 -3.26
C SER A 36 -17.89 8.70 -3.32
N SER A 37 -19.22 8.74 -3.19
CA SER A 37 -20.01 9.98 -3.04
C SER A 37 -20.16 10.41 -1.58
N THR A 38 -19.60 9.66 -0.63
CA THR A 38 -19.61 9.98 0.80
C THR A 38 -18.32 10.69 1.18
N GLU A 39 -18.34 11.35 2.34
CA GLU A 39 -17.13 11.90 2.94
C GLU A 39 -16.05 10.81 3.07
N ILE A 40 -14.84 11.14 2.61
CA ILE A 40 -13.70 10.24 2.60
C ILE A 40 -12.98 10.42 3.94
N PRO A 41 -12.90 9.39 4.80
CA PRO A 41 -12.23 9.50 6.09
C PRO A 41 -10.72 9.62 5.90
N GLU A 42 -10.02 10.25 6.84
CA GLU A 42 -8.56 10.29 6.82
C GLU A 42 -7.95 8.88 6.91
N PHE A 43 -6.85 8.67 6.19
CA PHE A 43 -6.05 7.45 6.31
C PHE A 43 -4.92 7.68 7.33
N PRO A 44 -5.02 7.14 8.56
CA PRO A 44 -4.06 7.45 9.59
C PRO A 44 -2.70 6.79 9.31
N ILE A 45 -1.66 7.62 9.33
CA ILE A 45 -0.25 7.23 9.21
C ILE A 45 0.46 7.64 10.50
N ALA A 46 1.07 6.67 11.17
CA ALA A 46 1.88 6.94 12.35
C ALA A 46 3.18 7.66 11.94
N PRO A 47 3.61 8.72 12.64
CA PRO A 47 4.83 9.45 12.30
C PRO A 47 6.07 8.56 12.17
N GLU A 48 6.14 7.50 12.97
CA GLU A 48 7.28 6.58 13.05
C GLU A 48 7.53 5.82 11.75
N ILE A 49 6.49 5.57 10.94
CA ILE A 49 6.58 4.79 9.69
C ILE A 49 6.48 5.67 8.43
N ALA A 50 6.26 6.98 8.59
CA ALA A 50 5.88 7.86 7.48
C ALA A 50 6.95 7.93 6.38
N LEU A 51 8.24 7.97 6.75
CA LEU A 51 9.34 8.01 5.79
C LEU A 51 9.50 6.70 5.02
N GLU A 52 9.42 5.56 5.71
CA GLU A 52 9.50 4.25 5.06
C GLU A 52 8.30 3.99 4.15
N LEU A 53 7.11 4.42 4.57
CA LEU A 53 5.90 4.33 3.75
C LEU A 53 6.01 5.21 2.49
N LEU A 54 6.61 6.41 2.59
CA LEU A 54 6.90 7.26 1.44
C LEU A 54 7.87 6.59 0.45
N MET A 55 8.94 5.98 0.94
CA MET A 55 9.90 5.24 0.10
C MET A 55 9.23 4.04 -0.58
N ALA A 56 8.40 3.29 0.15
CA ALA A 56 7.63 2.18 -0.41
C ALA A 56 6.62 2.65 -1.47
N ALA A 57 5.92 3.76 -1.23
CA ALA A 57 4.98 4.33 -2.20
C ALA A 57 5.69 4.79 -3.48
N ASN A 58 6.86 5.41 -3.36
CA ASN A 58 7.69 5.79 -4.51
C ASN A 58 8.19 4.56 -5.28
N PHE A 59 8.59 3.49 -4.59
CA PHE A 59 9.02 2.24 -5.22
C PHE A 59 7.87 1.54 -5.97
N LEU A 60 6.66 1.56 -5.41
CA LEU A 60 5.47 0.91 -5.97
C LEU A 60 4.68 1.78 -6.96
N ASP A 61 5.04 3.06 -7.10
CA ASP A 61 4.36 4.06 -7.94
C ASP A 61 2.84 4.14 -7.67
N CYS A 62 2.43 4.34 -6.41
CA CYS A 62 1.03 4.14 -5.97
C CYS A 62 0.39 5.21 -5.08
#